data_AF-A0A7W0QIE6-F1
#
_entry.id   AF-A0A7W0QIE6-F1
#
_cell.length_a   1.000
_cell.length_b   1.000
_cell.length_c   1.000
_cell.angle_alpha   90.00
_cell.angle_beta   90.00
_cell.angle_gamma   90.00
#
_symmetry.space_group_name_H-M   'P 1'
#
loop_
_entity.id
_entity.type
_entity.pdbx_description
1 polymer ?
#
loop_
_entity_poly.entity_id
_entity_poly.type
_entity_poly.pdbx_seq_one_letter_code
_entity_poly.pdbx_strand_id
1 'polypeptide(L)'
;MSTPVPDSGSFRDPMSRVYRDGDTVLRGMNAEAFADFQHLAATRFFSAAVERGDIVRTEVVDGVELPDDWAGVLRHERIEVVTYPYEWPFEMLRDAALLQLRLTREAIAEKLITKDASSYNVQFAGTRPVFIDIGSFERLRKAEPWPGYRQFCELFLNPLLVQAIRDVPFQPLLRGSVHGISPVVTADMLGGAGRLTKGVFTHVKLHARAELRYADADKERDVKAELKRAGFGPGLIDAQLKNLEKAIAGLKWDKQRSTWSDYGDRSHYTDRDLDAKDEFVRVTISGAAQMPRLVLDLGANDGRFSRTALAAGASSVVAVDSDDLVVDRLYRDLREEGERRILPLVLDLSDPSPGLGWRSRERLSFVDRVRADL
;
A
#
# COMPACT_ATOMS: atom_id res chain seq x y z
N MET A 1 -10.32 -27.78 -16.05
CA MET A 1 -9.62 -26.72 -15.31
C MET A 1 -10.01 -25.41 -15.97
N SER A 2 -10.34 -24.38 -15.18
CA SER A 2 -10.61 -23.06 -15.75
C SER A 2 -9.31 -22.51 -16.32
N THR A 3 -9.36 -21.81 -17.46
CA THR A 3 -8.18 -21.12 -17.98
C THR A 3 -7.85 -19.94 -17.05
N PRO A 4 -6.58 -19.75 -16.63
CA PRO A 4 -6.18 -18.59 -15.83
C PRO A 4 -6.56 -17.27 -16.52
N VAL A 5 -7.19 -16.36 -15.78
CA VAL A 5 -7.69 -15.09 -16.31
C VAL A 5 -6.70 -13.96 -15.99
N PRO A 6 -6.26 -13.16 -16.97
CA PRO A 6 -5.35 -12.05 -16.70
C PRO A 6 -6.01 -10.98 -15.82
N ASP A 7 -5.28 -10.51 -14.82
CA ASP A 7 -5.70 -9.40 -13.97
C ASP A 7 -5.66 -8.08 -14.77
N SER A 8 -6.79 -7.36 -14.76
CA SER A 8 -6.96 -6.12 -15.53
C SER A 8 -6.09 -4.97 -15.03
N GLY A 9 -5.52 -5.06 -13.83
CA GLY A 9 -4.61 -4.06 -13.27
C GLY A 9 -3.14 -4.26 -13.65
N SER A 10 -2.79 -5.41 -14.23
CA SER A 10 -1.40 -5.81 -14.50
C SER A 10 -0.92 -5.50 -15.93
N PHE A 11 -1.67 -4.71 -16.70
CA PHE A 11 -1.37 -4.47 -18.12
C PHE A 11 -0.21 -3.49 -18.39
N ARG A 12 0.23 -2.74 -17.36
CA ARG A 12 1.18 -1.63 -17.53
C ARG A 12 2.62 -2.10 -17.69
N ASP A 13 2.99 -3.25 -17.14
CA ASP A 13 4.33 -3.81 -17.25
C ASP A 13 4.40 -4.77 -18.45
N PRO A 14 5.17 -4.46 -19.51
CA PRO A 14 5.35 -5.39 -20.63
C PRO A 14 6.20 -6.61 -20.25
N MET A 15 6.88 -6.59 -19.10
CA MET A 15 7.78 -7.67 -18.68
C MET A 15 7.11 -8.75 -17.83
N SER A 16 5.94 -8.44 -17.26
CA SER A 16 5.23 -9.37 -16.39
C SER A 16 3.72 -9.17 -16.42
N ARG A 17 2.97 -10.23 -16.16
CA ARG A 17 1.51 -10.18 -16.07
C ARG A 17 0.97 -11.08 -14.99
N VAL A 18 0.04 -10.56 -14.19
CA VAL A 18 -0.66 -11.32 -13.15
C VAL A 18 -1.89 -12.02 -13.74
N TYR A 19 -2.13 -13.25 -13.31
CA TYR A 19 -3.29 -14.07 -13.65
C TYR A 19 -3.93 -14.62 -12.37
N ARG A 20 -5.24 -14.86 -12.43
CA ARG A 20 -6.02 -15.52 -11.39
C ARG A 20 -6.54 -16.84 -11.90
N ASP A 21 -6.33 -17.90 -11.14
CA ASP A 21 -6.93 -19.21 -11.35
C ASP A 21 -7.59 -19.67 -10.05
N GLY A 22 -8.90 -19.39 -9.92
CA GLY A 22 -9.62 -19.53 -8.66
C GLY A 22 -8.97 -18.70 -7.55
N ASP A 23 -8.47 -19.38 -6.51
CA ASP A 23 -7.76 -18.75 -5.40
C ASP A 23 -6.24 -18.61 -5.61
N THR A 24 -5.73 -19.13 -6.71
CA THR A 24 -4.31 -19.06 -7.06
C THR A 24 -4.00 -17.75 -7.77
N VAL A 25 -2.94 -17.08 -7.33
CA VAL A 25 -2.37 -15.91 -8.00
C VAL A 25 -1.08 -16.32 -8.69
N LEU A 26 -1.05 -16.17 -10.01
CA LEU A 26 0.08 -16.51 -10.85
C LEU A 26 0.66 -15.25 -11.48
N ARG A 27 1.95 -15.22 -11.75
CA ARG A 27 2.60 -14.17 -12.52
C ARG A 27 3.46 -14.78 -13.61
N GLY A 28 3.11 -14.48 -14.87
CA GLY A 28 3.96 -14.75 -16.01
C GLY A 28 5.06 -13.69 -16.10
N MET A 29 6.28 -14.11 -16.45
CA MET A 29 7.45 -13.24 -16.60
C MET A 29 8.17 -13.55 -17.91
N ASN A 30 8.61 -12.50 -18.61
CA ASN A 30 9.49 -12.67 -19.76
C ASN A 30 10.90 -13.11 -19.32
N ALA A 31 11.77 -13.45 -20.27
CA ALA A 31 13.10 -13.98 -19.97
C ALA A 31 13.97 -13.03 -19.12
N GLU A 32 13.90 -11.72 -19.37
CA GLU A 32 14.67 -10.72 -18.63
C GLU A 32 14.16 -10.59 -17.18
N ALA A 33 12.83 -10.43 -17.01
CA ALA A 33 12.22 -10.29 -15.70
C ALA A 33 12.40 -11.56 -14.85
N PHE A 34 12.33 -12.73 -15.47
CA PHE A 34 12.55 -13.99 -14.80
C PHE A 34 14.02 -14.15 -14.36
N ALA A 35 14.98 -13.72 -15.17
CA ALA A 35 16.40 -13.73 -14.80
C ALA A 35 16.72 -12.76 -13.64
N ASP A 36 16.02 -11.64 -13.55
CA ASP A 36 16.12 -10.72 -12.41
C ASP A 36 15.46 -11.31 -11.16
N PHE A 37 14.30 -11.95 -11.28
CA PHE A 37 13.69 -12.68 -10.19
C PHE A 37 14.59 -13.81 -9.67
N GLN A 38 15.21 -14.60 -10.55
CA GLN A 38 16.14 -15.66 -10.13
C GLN A 38 17.34 -15.08 -9.36
N HIS A 39 17.82 -13.90 -9.74
CA HIS A 39 18.86 -13.21 -8.99
C HIS A 39 18.36 -12.76 -7.61
N LEU A 40 17.16 -12.14 -7.54
CA LEU A 40 16.50 -11.76 -6.29
C LEU A 40 16.31 -12.98 -5.37
N ALA A 41 15.78 -14.08 -5.87
CA ALA A 41 15.49 -15.29 -5.11
C ALA A 41 16.74 -15.94 -4.50
N ALA A 42 17.92 -15.70 -5.07
CA ALA A 42 19.20 -16.17 -4.57
C ALA A 42 19.80 -15.28 -3.45
N THR A 43 19.21 -14.13 -3.15
CA THR A 43 19.70 -13.19 -2.13
C THR A 43 19.27 -13.56 -0.72
N ARG A 44 20.08 -13.22 0.28
CA ARG A 44 19.71 -13.41 1.70
C ARG A 44 18.59 -12.46 2.10
N PHE A 45 18.62 -11.25 1.56
CA PHE A 45 17.59 -10.22 1.66
C PHE A 45 16.22 -10.79 1.34
N PHE A 46 16.04 -11.41 0.16
CA PHE A 46 14.73 -11.89 -0.25
C PHE A 46 14.21 -12.98 0.69
N SER A 47 15.04 -13.97 1.01
CA SER A 47 14.65 -15.03 1.95
C SER A 47 14.26 -14.46 3.32
N ALA A 48 15.06 -13.53 3.87
CA ALA A 48 14.78 -12.91 5.16
C ALA A 48 13.51 -12.03 5.13
N ALA A 49 13.29 -11.26 4.06
CA ALA A 49 12.11 -10.42 3.90
C ALA A 49 10.81 -11.26 3.75
N VAL A 50 10.88 -12.37 3.03
CA VAL A 50 9.77 -13.33 2.91
C VAL A 50 9.48 -14.02 4.26
N GLU A 51 10.52 -14.43 5.00
CA GLU A 51 10.37 -15.06 6.33
C GLU A 51 9.72 -14.11 7.35
N ARG A 52 10.09 -12.82 7.34
CA ARG A 52 9.45 -11.78 8.17
C ARG A 52 8.01 -11.47 7.74
N GLY A 53 7.62 -11.88 6.53
CA GLY A 53 6.34 -11.53 5.91
C GLY A 53 6.28 -10.10 5.37
N ASP A 54 7.44 -9.48 5.14
CA ASP A 54 7.56 -8.14 4.53
C ASP A 54 7.33 -8.19 3.01
N ILE A 55 7.71 -9.30 2.37
CA ILE A 55 7.45 -9.61 0.96
C ILE A 55 6.53 -10.82 0.89
N VAL A 56 5.58 -10.81 -0.05
CA VAL A 56 4.68 -11.95 -0.30
C VAL A 56 5.46 -13.22 -0.63
N ARG A 57 5.08 -14.35 -0.01
CA ARG A 57 5.70 -15.64 -0.36
C ARG A 57 5.47 -15.93 -1.82
N THR A 58 6.56 -16.28 -2.51
CA THR A 58 6.56 -16.52 -3.94
C THR A 58 7.44 -17.71 -4.26
N GLU A 59 6.97 -18.58 -5.14
CA GLU A 59 7.74 -19.72 -5.66
C GLU A 59 7.63 -19.80 -7.19
N VAL A 60 8.63 -20.43 -7.81
CA VAL A 60 8.57 -20.81 -9.23
C VAL A 60 7.70 -22.05 -9.36
N VAL A 61 6.84 -22.08 -10.39
CA VAL A 61 6.01 -23.25 -10.70
C VAL A 61 6.24 -23.68 -12.15
N ASP A 62 6.37 -24.99 -12.34
CA ASP A 62 6.52 -25.62 -13.65
C ASP A 62 5.19 -26.23 -14.11
N GLY A 63 5.01 -26.34 -15.44
CA GLY A 63 3.86 -27.04 -16.03
C GLY A 63 2.51 -26.32 -15.93
N VAL A 64 2.51 -25.03 -15.58
CA VAL A 64 1.32 -24.18 -15.58
C VAL A 64 1.18 -23.47 -16.93
N GLU A 65 0.10 -23.76 -17.66
CA GLU A 65 -0.21 -23.08 -18.92
C GLU A 65 -0.92 -21.75 -18.65
N LEU A 66 -0.29 -20.65 -19.09
CA LEU A 66 -0.88 -19.31 -19.09
C LEU A 66 -1.35 -18.93 -20.52
N PRO A 67 -2.31 -18.00 -20.65
CA PRO A 67 -2.78 -17.54 -21.96
C PRO A 67 -1.71 -16.93 -22.87
N ASP A 68 -0.69 -16.30 -22.29
CA ASP A 68 0.42 -15.69 -23.03
C ASP A 68 1.70 -16.53 -22.81
N ASP A 69 2.65 -16.45 -23.75
CA ASP A 69 3.92 -17.18 -23.69
C ASP A 69 4.92 -16.48 -22.76
N TRP A 70 5.32 -17.17 -21.68
CA TRP A 70 6.19 -16.63 -20.63
C TRP A 70 7.38 -17.55 -20.40
N ALA A 71 8.54 -16.95 -20.15
CA ALA A 71 9.77 -17.69 -19.87
C ALA A 71 9.80 -18.31 -18.48
N GLY A 72 8.99 -17.80 -17.55
CA GLY A 72 8.82 -18.36 -16.22
C GLY A 72 7.49 -17.95 -15.59
N VAL A 73 6.99 -18.80 -14.70
CA VAL A 73 5.73 -18.58 -13.98
C VAL A 73 5.99 -18.65 -12.48
N LEU A 74 5.47 -17.66 -11.77
CA LEU A 74 5.55 -17.56 -10.32
C LEU A 74 4.17 -17.76 -9.71
N ARG A 75 4.10 -18.42 -8.56
CA ARG A 75 2.91 -18.52 -7.72
C ARG A 75 3.09 -17.69 -6.46
N HIS A 76 2.14 -16.81 -6.19
CA HIS A 76 2.14 -15.95 -5.00
C HIS A 76 1.17 -16.47 -3.95
N GLU A 77 1.54 -16.33 -2.68
CA GLU A 77 0.58 -16.41 -1.58
C GLU A 77 -0.49 -15.33 -1.74
N ARG A 78 -1.75 -15.73 -1.65
CA ARG A 78 -2.87 -14.82 -1.87
C ARG A 78 -3.06 -13.91 -0.66
N ILE A 79 -3.10 -12.60 -0.91
CA ILE A 79 -3.69 -11.63 0.02
C ILE A 79 -5.20 -11.66 -0.19
N GLU A 80 -5.93 -11.92 0.89
CA GLU A 80 -7.37 -12.15 0.86
C GLU A 80 -8.15 -10.97 0.29
N VAL A 81 -7.86 -9.76 0.79
CA VAL A 81 -8.49 -8.51 0.38
C VAL A 81 -7.42 -7.58 -0.19
N VAL A 82 -7.49 -7.30 -1.48
CA VAL A 82 -6.68 -6.25 -2.12
C VAL A 82 -7.28 -4.90 -1.77
N THR A 83 -6.47 -3.99 -1.26
CA THR A 83 -6.85 -2.64 -0.83
C THR A 83 -6.10 -1.59 -1.62
N TYR A 84 -6.60 -0.37 -1.59
CA TYR A 84 -6.02 0.75 -2.32
C TYR A 84 -5.59 1.89 -1.40
N PRO A 85 -4.57 2.67 -1.78
CA PRO A 85 -4.04 3.76 -0.97
C PRO A 85 -5.08 4.79 -0.54
N TYR A 86 -6.12 5.02 -1.34
CA TYR A 86 -7.24 5.92 -1.01
C TYR A 86 -8.27 5.31 -0.03
N GLU A 87 -8.00 4.14 0.52
CA GLU A 87 -8.82 3.46 1.55
C GLU A 87 -8.02 3.31 2.85
N TRP A 88 -6.77 3.77 2.86
CA TRP A 88 -5.87 3.61 3.99
C TRP A 88 -5.94 4.84 4.89
N PRO A 89 -6.03 4.66 6.22
CA PRO A 89 -5.77 5.74 7.16
C PRO A 89 -4.30 6.18 7.09
N PHE A 90 -4.01 7.32 7.73
CA PHE A 90 -2.69 7.94 7.73
C PHE A 90 -1.55 6.96 8.12
N GLU A 91 -1.69 6.21 9.21
CA GLU A 91 -0.64 5.30 9.67
C GLU A 91 -0.45 4.09 8.75
N MET A 92 -1.49 3.62 8.05
CA MET A 92 -1.34 2.56 7.04
C MET A 92 -0.49 3.04 5.87
N LEU A 93 -0.76 4.23 5.31
CA LEU A 93 0.08 4.78 4.24
C LEU A 93 1.51 5.02 4.70
N ARG A 94 1.69 5.47 5.95
CA ARG A 94 3.01 5.67 6.56
C ARG A 94 3.79 4.36 6.73
N ASP A 95 3.16 3.31 7.23
CA ASP A 95 3.80 2.01 7.41
C ASP A 95 4.13 1.35 6.05
N ALA A 96 3.27 1.51 5.04
CA ALA A 96 3.56 1.09 3.67
C ALA A 96 4.77 1.84 3.07
N ALA A 97 4.88 3.15 3.30
CA ALA A 97 6.02 3.96 2.87
C ALA A 97 7.33 3.51 3.52
N LEU A 98 7.30 3.23 4.84
CA LEU A 98 8.45 2.73 5.58
C LEU A 98 8.88 1.33 5.11
N LEU A 99 7.92 0.45 4.83
CA LEU A 99 8.19 -0.87 4.25
C LEU A 99 8.92 -0.73 2.89
N GLN A 100 8.39 0.08 1.97
CA GLN A 100 9.00 0.33 0.66
C GLN A 100 10.45 0.79 0.80
N LEU A 101 10.71 1.81 1.63
CA LEU A 101 12.05 2.36 1.82
C LEU A 101 13.01 1.34 2.42
N ARG A 102 12.57 0.61 3.45
CA ARG A 102 13.39 -0.43 4.10
C ARG A 102 13.77 -1.53 3.11
N LEU A 103 12.80 -2.07 2.37
CA LEU A 103 13.05 -3.12 1.37
C LEU A 103 14.00 -2.65 0.27
N THR A 104 13.82 -1.41 -0.22
CA THR A 104 14.71 -0.83 -1.23
C THR A 104 16.14 -0.72 -0.70
N ARG A 105 16.32 -0.29 0.56
CA ARG A 105 17.65 -0.18 1.20
C ARG A 105 18.31 -1.54 1.43
N GLU A 106 17.56 -2.53 1.91
CA GLU A 106 18.07 -3.89 2.11
C GLU A 106 18.46 -4.52 0.76
N ALA A 107 17.67 -4.32 -0.29
CA ALA A 107 17.99 -4.78 -1.65
C ALA A 107 19.30 -4.18 -2.19
N ILE A 108 19.56 -2.89 -1.95
CA ILE A 108 20.80 -2.22 -2.38
C ILE A 108 22.05 -2.86 -1.78
N ALA A 109 21.98 -3.36 -0.54
CA ALA A 109 23.09 -4.06 0.10
C ALA A 109 23.51 -5.33 -0.67
N GLU A 110 22.58 -5.92 -1.43
CA GLU A 110 22.80 -7.09 -2.29
C GLU A 110 22.76 -6.75 -3.79
N LYS A 111 23.05 -5.49 -4.15
CA LYS A 111 23.15 -5.00 -5.55
C LYS A 111 21.85 -5.11 -6.35
N LEU A 112 20.72 -4.98 -5.67
CA LEU A 112 19.38 -4.86 -6.26
C LEU A 112 18.78 -3.48 -5.96
N ILE A 113 17.73 -3.09 -6.68
CA ILE A 113 16.96 -1.87 -6.43
C ILE A 113 15.53 -2.04 -6.92
N THR A 114 14.57 -1.28 -6.36
CA THR A 114 13.22 -1.23 -6.94
C THR A 114 13.16 -0.21 -8.07
N LYS A 115 12.67 -0.62 -9.24
CA LYS A 115 12.49 0.23 -10.42
C LYS A 115 11.28 1.17 -10.30
N ASP A 116 10.32 0.81 -9.47
CA ASP A 116 9.15 1.60 -9.13
C ASP A 116 8.96 1.65 -7.59
N ALA A 117 8.06 2.52 -7.14
CA ALA A 117 7.74 2.76 -5.74
C ALA A 117 6.27 3.19 -5.61
N SER A 118 5.40 2.44 -6.27
CA SER A 118 3.95 2.67 -6.23
C SER A 118 3.38 2.21 -4.88
N SER A 119 2.50 3.00 -4.27
CA SER A 119 1.80 2.56 -3.05
C SER A 119 0.89 1.36 -3.30
N TYR A 120 0.44 1.14 -4.54
CA TYR A 120 -0.29 -0.08 -4.92
C TYR A 120 0.54 -1.37 -4.85
N ASN A 121 1.88 -1.28 -4.75
CA ASN A 121 2.77 -2.43 -4.63
C ASN A 121 2.81 -2.99 -3.20
N VAL A 122 2.18 -2.29 -2.24
CA VAL A 122 1.98 -2.76 -0.87
C VAL A 122 0.51 -3.13 -0.69
N GLN A 123 0.26 -4.21 0.04
CA GLN A 123 -1.05 -4.66 0.49
C GLN A 123 -1.00 -4.92 1.99
N PHE A 124 -2.14 -5.24 2.59
CA PHE A 124 -2.24 -5.47 4.03
C PHE A 124 -2.83 -6.85 4.34
N ALA A 125 -2.14 -7.58 5.21
CA ALA A 125 -2.67 -8.76 5.89
C ALA A 125 -3.08 -8.33 7.30
N GLY A 126 -4.34 -7.90 7.45
CA GLY A 126 -4.81 -7.17 8.62
C GLY A 126 -4.02 -5.88 8.82
N THR A 127 -3.30 -5.78 9.93
CA THR A 127 -2.47 -4.60 10.24
C THR A 127 -1.06 -4.62 9.65
N ARG A 128 -0.63 -5.75 9.06
CA ARG A 128 0.73 -5.93 8.55
C ARG A 128 0.84 -5.50 7.07
N PRO A 129 1.67 -4.51 6.71
CA PRO A 129 1.96 -4.22 5.32
C PRO A 129 2.82 -5.33 4.71
N VAL A 130 2.52 -5.71 3.46
CA VAL A 130 3.17 -6.78 2.69
C VAL A 130 3.43 -6.26 1.29
N PHE A 131 4.68 -6.32 0.84
CA PHE A 131 5.07 -5.94 -0.51
C PHE A 131 4.76 -7.08 -1.50
N ILE A 132 3.96 -6.81 -2.53
CA ILE A 132 3.43 -7.81 -3.45
C ILE A 132 4.06 -7.78 -4.84
N ASP A 133 4.67 -6.65 -5.24
CA ASP A 133 5.18 -6.50 -6.61
C ASP A 133 6.65 -6.86 -6.73
N ILE A 134 6.97 -8.15 -6.63
CA ILE A 134 8.35 -8.64 -6.73
C ILE A 134 9.04 -8.33 -8.06
N GLY A 135 8.28 -8.08 -9.14
CA GLY A 135 8.80 -7.73 -10.46
C GLY A 135 9.38 -6.31 -10.52
N SER A 136 9.19 -5.53 -9.45
CA SER A 136 9.84 -4.23 -9.26
C SER A 136 11.33 -4.32 -8.95
N PHE A 137 11.82 -5.44 -8.40
CA PHE A 137 13.24 -5.59 -8.08
C PHE A 137 14.03 -5.92 -9.35
N GLU A 138 15.06 -5.12 -9.60
CA GLU A 138 16.00 -5.32 -10.70
C GLU A 138 17.45 -5.16 -10.21
N ARG A 139 18.39 -5.57 -11.05
CA ARG A 139 19.82 -5.40 -10.76
C ARG A 139 20.18 -3.92 -10.70
N LEU A 140 20.91 -3.54 -9.64
CA LEU A 140 21.39 -2.19 -9.46
C LEU A 140 22.40 -1.82 -10.55
N ARG A 141 22.07 -0.81 -11.36
CA ARG A 141 22.95 -0.23 -12.37
C ARG A 141 23.89 0.80 -11.74
N LYS A 142 25.12 0.88 -12.25
CA LYS A 142 26.12 1.82 -11.72
C LYS A 142 25.79 3.26 -12.13
N ALA A 143 25.98 4.20 -11.21
CA ALA A 143 25.87 5.64 -11.46
C ALA A 143 24.47 6.11 -11.90
N GLU A 144 23.41 5.42 -11.47
CA GLU A 144 22.02 5.80 -11.73
C GLU A 144 21.31 6.17 -10.41
N PRO A 145 20.46 7.21 -10.38
CA PRO A 145 19.64 7.51 -9.21
C PRO A 145 18.57 6.43 -9.00
N TRP A 146 17.93 6.41 -7.83
CA TRP A 146 16.78 5.53 -7.60
C TRP A 146 15.62 5.87 -8.55
N PRO A 147 15.22 4.97 -9.46
CA PRO A 147 14.19 5.29 -10.46
C PRO A 147 12.81 5.56 -9.83
N GLY A 148 12.46 4.84 -8.76
CA GLY A 148 11.18 4.97 -8.07
C GLY A 148 11.01 6.25 -7.25
N TYR A 149 12.04 7.09 -7.11
CA TYR A 149 12.04 8.21 -6.17
C TYR A 149 10.92 9.24 -6.41
N ARG A 150 10.64 9.59 -7.67
CA ARG A 150 9.55 10.52 -8.01
C ARG A 150 8.20 9.93 -7.61
N GLN A 151 7.94 8.69 -8.02
CA GLN A 151 6.71 7.98 -7.74
C GLN A 151 6.50 7.79 -6.23
N PHE A 152 7.57 7.51 -5.48
CA PHE A 152 7.53 7.47 -4.01
C PHE A 152 7.06 8.80 -3.42
N CYS A 153 7.57 9.92 -3.94
CA CYS A 153 7.15 11.23 -3.48
C CYS A 153 5.66 11.47 -3.75
N GLU A 154 5.19 11.17 -4.96
CA GLU A 154 3.81 11.42 -5.39
C GLU A 154 2.78 10.54 -4.67
N LEU A 155 3.13 9.28 -4.38
CA LEU A 155 2.19 8.28 -3.84
C LEU A 155 2.31 8.02 -2.33
N PHE A 156 3.38 8.47 -1.68
CA PHE A 156 3.56 8.35 -0.23
C PHE A 156 3.85 9.70 0.43
N LEU A 157 4.97 10.33 0.08
CA LEU A 157 5.48 11.50 0.82
C LEU A 157 4.52 12.68 0.78
N ASN A 158 4.05 13.02 -0.41
CA ASN A 158 3.18 14.16 -0.66
C ASN A 158 1.81 14.01 0.03
N PRO A 159 1.08 12.89 -0.12
CA PRO A 159 -0.12 12.58 0.66
C PRO A 159 0.07 12.74 2.17
N LEU A 160 1.13 12.13 2.73
CA LEU A 160 1.41 12.18 4.17
C LEU A 160 1.73 13.61 4.63
N LEU A 161 2.45 14.40 3.83
CA LEU A 161 2.73 15.80 4.15
C LEU A 161 1.48 16.67 4.15
N VAL A 162 0.62 16.50 3.14
CA VAL A 162 -0.62 17.25 3.00
C VAL A 162 -1.50 17.04 4.23
N GLN A 163 -1.69 15.80 4.66
CA GLN A 163 -2.50 15.50 5.84
C GLN A 163 -1.80 15.91 7.14
N ALA A 164 -0.52 15.57 7.33
CA ALA A 164 0.19 15.88 8.57
C ALA A 164 0.30 17.39 8.86
N ILE A 165 0.45 18.23 7.82
CA ILE A 165 0.71 19.67 7.98
C ILE A 165 -0.55 20.51 7.82
N ARG A 166 -1.47 20.11 6.93
CA ARG A 166 -2.64 20.92 6.57
C ARG A 166 -3.95 20.27 6.99
N ASP A 167 -3.90 19.06 7.54
CA ASP A 167 -5.09 18.33 7.98
C ASP A 167 -6.12 18.14 6.86
N VAL A 168 -5.61 17.98 5.63
CA VAL A 168 -6.42 17.67 4.45
C VAL A 168 -6.32 16.16 4.19
N PRO A 169 -7.44 15.42 4.17
CA PRO A 169 -7.43 13.98 3.90
C PRO A 169 -6.91 13.73 2.47
N PHE A 170 -5.95 12.81 2.33
CA PHE A 170 -5.38 12.50 1.01
C PHE A 170 -6.23 11.52 0.21
N GLN A 171 -7.15 10.80 0.86
CA GLN A 171 -7.91 9.71 0.27
C GLN A 171 -8.69 10.18 -0.96
N PRO A 172 -9.44 11.30 -0.95
CA PRO A 172 -10.09 11.82 -2.15
C PRO A 172 -9.09 12.23 -3.26
N LEU A 173 -7.92 12.72 -2.89
CA LEU A 173 -6.87 13.14 -3.84
C LEU A 173 -6.25 11.93 -4.56
N LEU A 174 -5.93 10.86 -3.81
CA LEU A 174 -5.42 9.61 -4.37
C LEU A 174 -6.50 8.84 -5.15
N ARG A 175 -7.77 8.96 -4.76
CA ARG A 175 -8.90 8.42 -5.54
C ARG A 175 -9.05 9.16 -6.88
N GLY A 176 -8.87 10.48 -6.89
CA GLY A 176 -8.93 11.31 -8.10
C GLY A 176 -7.69 11.23 -8.99
N SER A 177 -6.55 10.79 -8.45
CA SER A 177 -5.29 10.67 -9.17
C SER A 177 -4.54 9.39 -8.76
N VAL A 178 -4.69 8.34 -9.58
CA VAL A 178 -4.00 7.04 -9.41
C VAL A 178 -2.47 7.18 -9.46
N HIS A 179 -1.96 8.28 -10.03
CA HIS A 179 -0.53 8.58 -10.09
C HIS A 179 -0.03 9.40 -8.88
N GLY A 180 -0.91 9.73 -7.93
CA GLY A 180 -0.55 10.45 -6.72
C GLY A 180 -0.69 11.97 -6.84
N ILE A 181 -0.13 12.68 -5.86
CA ILE A 181 -0.19 14.13 -5.74
C ILE A 181 1.15 14.71 -6.21
N SER A 182 1.14 15.58 -7.22
CA SER A 182 2.39 16.15 -7.75
C SER A 182 3.09 17.07 -6.73
N PRO A 183 4.42 17.17 -6.77
CA PRO A 183 5.18 18.10 -5.93
C PRO A 183 4.72 19.56 -6.03
N VAL A 184 4.28 20.01 -7.21
CA VAL A 184 3.73 21.36 -7.41
C VAL A 184 2.45 21.56 -6.61
N VAL A 185 1.47 20.66 -6.75
CA VAL A 185 0.21 20.73 -5.99
C VAL A 185 0.48 20.65 -4.50
N THR A 186 1.37 19.77 -4.06
CA THR A 186 1.79 19.68 -2.65
C THR A 186 2.41 20.98 -2.17
N ALA A 187 3.32 21.59 -2.91
CA ALA A 187 3.96 22.85 -2.53
C ALA A 187 2.93 23.97 -2.33
N ASP A 188 1.95 24.06 -3.23
CA ASP A 188 0.88 25.06 -3.16
C ASP A 188 -0.05 24.82 -1.97
N MET A 189 -0.44 23.57 -1.72
CA MET A 189 -1.27 23.19 -0.55
C MET A 189 -0.56 23.47 0.78
N LEU A 190 0.75 23.17 0.87
CA LEU A 190 1.55 23.40 2.08
C LEU A 190 1.82 24.89 2.31
N GLY A 191 1.94 25.68 1.24
CA GLY A 191 2.22 27.12 1.29
C GLY A 191 3.40 27.46 2.21
N GLY A 192 3.19 28.42 3.12
CA GLY A 192 4.20 28.82 4.11
C GLY A 192 4.46 27.79 5.21
N ALA A 193 3.48 26.94 5.54
CA ALA A 193 3.56 25.97 6.62
C ALA A 193 4.59 24.87 6.33
N GLY A 194 4.82 24.55 5.05
CA GLY A 194 5.89 23.61 4.64
C GLY A 194 7.30 24.03 5.09
N ARG A 195 7.53 25.31 5.42
CA ARG A 195 8.84 25.78 5.93
C ARG A 195 9.18 25.25 7.33
N LEU A 196 8.19 24.73 8.08
CA LEU A 196 8.38 24.15 9.41
C LEU A 196 8.98 22.74 9.36
N THR A 197 8.84 22.02 8.24
CA THR A 197 9.42 20.69 8.01
C THR A 197 10.70 20.77 7.18
N LYS A 198 11.73 21.47 7.72
CA LYS A 198 12.97 21.84 7.01
C LYS A 198 13.64 20.71 6.19
N GLY A 199 13.62 19.47 6.67
CA GLY A 199 14.19 18.32 5.96
C GLY A 199 13.32 17.80 4.82
N VAL A 200 12.01 17.67 5.05
CA VAL A 200 11.07 17.02 4.12
C VAL A 200 10.66 17.95 2.98
N PHE A 201 10.49 19.23 3.29
CA PHE A 201 10.12 20.25 2.32
C PHE A 201 11.20 20.52 1.27
N THR A 202 12.45 20.13 1.57
CA THR A 202 13.55 20.17 0.58
C THR A 202 13.27 19.20 -0.57
N HIS A 203 12.73 18.00 -0.30
CA HIS A 203 12.34 17.05 -1.34
C HIS A 203 11.24 17.63 -2.24
N VAL A 204 10.19 18.20 -1.64
CA VAL A 204 9.07 18.80 -2.38
C VAL A 204 9.52 20.00 -3.23
N LYS A 205 10.30 20.94 -2.65
CA LYS A 205 10.74 22.16 -3.36
C LYS A 205 11.81 21.91 -4.41
N LEU A 206 12.75 21.01 -4.15
CA LEU A 206 13.77 20.64 -5.14
C LEU A 206 13.07 20.01 -6.34
N HIS A 207 12.08 19.15 -6.11
CA HIS A 207 11.26 18.55 -7.17
C HIS A 207 10.40 19.55 -7.92
N ALA A 208 9.61 20.38 -7.24
CA ALA A 208 8.77 21.37 -7.92
C ALA A 208 9.62 22.28 -8.84
N ARG A 209 10.82 22.66 -8.41
CA ARG A 209 11.76 23.44 -9.24
C ARG A 209 12.39 22.64 -10.38
N ALA A 210 12.64 21.36 -10.17
CA ALA A 210 13.08 20.43 -11.20
C ALA A 210 11.97 20.23 -12.25
N GLU A 211 10.75 19.86 -11.86
CA GLU A 211 9.61 19.65 -12.76
C GLU A 211 9.28 20.88 -13.60
N LEU A 212 9.27 22.07 -13.00
CA LEU A 212 9.09 23.33 -13.75
C LEU A 212 10.20 23.61 -14.76
N ARG A 213 11.40 23.03 -14.55
CA ARG A 213 12.53 23.09 -15.51
C ARG A 213 12.51 21.93 -16.52
N TYR A 214 11.82 20.82 -16.21
CA TYR A 214 11.84 19.55 -16.94
C TYR A 214 10.55 19.22 -17.70
N ALA A 215 9.66 20.19 -17.90
CA ALA A 215 8.47 20.03 -18.74
C ALA A 215 8.78 19.76 -20.24
N ASP A 216 10.06 19.83 -20.65
CA ASP A 216 10.55 19.45 -21.98
C ASP A 216 11.28 18.08 -21.92
N ALA A 217 10.83 17.11 -22.71
CA ALA A 217 11.41 15.75 -22.79
C ALA A 217 12.92 15.72 -23.15
N ASP A 218 13.42 16.72 -23.88
CA ASP A 218 14.84 16.83 -24.21
C ASP A 218 15.71 17.18 -22.98
N LYS A 219 15.16 17.89 -21.99
CA LYS A 219 15.88 18.26 -20.76
C LYS A 219 16.00 17.12 -19.76
N GLU A 220 15.03 16.20 -19.74
CA GLU A 220 15.07 15.01 -18.88
C GLU A 220 16.22 14.06 -19.26
N ARG A 221 16.48 13.92 -20.57
CA ARG A 221 17.62 13.16 -21.11
C ARG A 221 18.96 13.77 -20.73
N ASP A 222 19.07 15.10 -20.79
CA ASP A 222 20.31 15.82 -20.52
C ASP A 222 20.71 15.75 -19.02
N VAL A 223 19.71 15.80 -18.14
CA VAL A 223 19.91 15.65 -16.68
C VAL A 223 20.27 14.22 -16.30
N LYS A 224 19.66 13.19 -16.91
CA LYS A 224 20.09 11.81 -16.67
C LYS A 224 21.56 11.61 -17.06
N ALA A 225 22.03 12.27 -18.11
CA ALA A 225 23.44 12.29 -18.50
C ALA A 225 24.32 13.13 -17.55
N GLU A 226 23.81 14.23 -16.99
CA GLU A 226 24.51 15.07 -16.01
C GLU A 226 24.63 14.38 -14.64
N LEU A 227 23.57 13.72 -14.16
CA LEU A 227 23.56 12.91 -12.94
C LEU A 227 24.48 11.68 -13.07
N LYS A 228 24.53 11.06 -14.26
CA LYS A 228 25.47 9.99 -14.58
C LYS A 228 26.93 10.47 -14.55
N ARG A 229 27.19 11.72 -14.98
CA ARG A 229 28.49 12.39 -14.88
C ARG A 229 28.86 12.75 -13.44
N ALA A 230 27.87 13.10 -12.60
CA ALA A 230 28.06 13.44 -11.19
C ALA A 230 28.34 12.22 -10.29
N GLY A 231 28.15 10.99 -10.78
CA GLY A 231 28.52 9.77 -10.08
C GLY A 231 27.61 9.43 -8.90
N PHE A 232 26.32 9.19 -9.15
CA PHE A 232 25.40 8.65 -8.13
C PHE A 232 25.81 7.23 -7.72
N GLY A 233 26.69 7.12 -6.73
CA GLY A 233 27.08 5.84 -6.14
C GLY A 233 25.96 5.25 -5.26
N PRO A 234 25.96 3.93 -5.00
CA PRO A 234 25.00 3.28 -4.11
C PRO A 234 24.89 3.94 -2.71
N GLY A 235 25.98 4.50 -2.19
CA GLY A 235 26.00 5.21 -0.92
C GLY A 235 25.17 6.50 -0.90
N LEU A 236 25.05 7.19 -2.03
CA LEU A 236 24.20 8.39 -2.14
C LEU A 236 22.72 8.01 -2.16
N ILE A 237 22.37 6.90 -2.81
CA ILE A 237 21.01 6.35 -2.82
C ILE A 237 20.62 5.90 -1.41
N ASP A 238 21.48 5.14 -0.71
CA ASP A 238 21.21 4.75 0.68
C ASP A 238 21.06 5.96 1.60
N ALA A 239 21.88 7.01 1.44
CA ALA A 239 21.73 8.24 2.20
C ALA A 239 20.39 8.96 1.90
N GLN A 240 19.98 9.01 0.64
CA GLN A 240 18.68 9.55 0.24
C GLN A 240 17.53 8.77 0.88
N LEU A 241 17.56 7.44 0.80
CA LEU A 241 16.54 6.57 1.37
C LEU A 241 16.48 6.70 2.91
N LYS A 242 17.62 6.77 3.60
CA LYS A 242 17.68 7.05 5.05
C LYS A 242 17.04 8.38 5.42
N ASN A 243 17.28 9.42 4.62
CA ASN A 243 16.69 10.74 4.87
C ASN A 243 15.16 10.70 4.67
N LEU A 244 14.67 10.00 3.65
CA LEU A 244 13.23 9.79 3.44
C LEU A 244 12.62 8.96 4.57
N GLU A 245 13.29 7.90 5.03
CA GLU A 245 12.82 7.04 6.11
C GLU A 245 12.69 7.85 7.40
N LYS A 246 13.71 8.64 7.74
CA LYS A 246 13.67 9.55 8.89
C LYS A 246 12.57 10.60 8.77
N ALA A 247 12.36 11.13 7.55
CA ALA A 247 11.30 12.08 7.28
C ALA A 247 9.92 11.47 7.54
N ILE A 248 9.61 10.33 6.91
CA ILE A 248 8.34 9.61 7.05
C ILE A 248 8.11 9.17 8.50
N ALA A 249 9.13 8.60 9.15
CA ALA A 249 9.04 8.17 10.54
C ALA A 249 8.75 9.35 11.49
N GLY A 250 9.23 10.54 11.15
CA GLY A 250 9.00 11.77 11.93
C GLY A 250 7.65 12.45 11.68
N LEU A 251 6.93 12.10 10.61
CA LEU A 251 5.59 12.65 10.35
C LEU A 251 4.59 12.10 11.37
N LYS A 252 3.72 12.99 11.85
CA LYS A 252 2.64 12.70 12.79
C LYS A 252 1.42 13.50 12.36
N TRP A 253 0.23 12.94 12.53
CA TRP A 253 -1.02 13.65 12.29
C TRP A 253 -1.59 14.12 13.62
N ASP A 254 -1.53 15.43 13.90
CA ASP A 254 -1.79 15.95 15.26
C ASP A 254 -3.22 15.70 15.77
N LYS A 255 -4.22 15.51 14.89
CA LYS A 255 -5.58 15.08 15.31
C LYS A 255 -5.60 13.75 16.04
N GLN A 256 -4.58 12.92 15.85
CA GLN A 256 -4.37 11.72 16.65
C GLN A 256 -4.25 12.01 18.16
N ARG A 257 -3.83 13.23 18.56
CA ARG A 257 -3.58 13.60 19.97
C ARG A 257 -4.77 14.22 20.69
N SER A 258 -5.80 14.68 19.98
CA SER A 258 -6.93 15.31 20.65
C SER A 258 -7.69 14.26 21.47
N THR A 259 -7.47 14.31 22.78
CA THR A 259 -8.02 13.48 23.87
C THR A 259 -9.55 13.56 24.03
N TRP A 260 -10.29 14.03 23.03
CA TRP A 260 -11.75 14.03 23.05
C TRP A 260 -12.34 12.65 22.69
N SER A 261 -11.60 11.59 22.97
CA SER A 261 -11.96 10.18 22.75
C SER A 261 -12.68 9.53 23.94
N ASP A 262 -12.79 10.18 25.10
CA ASP A 262 -13.50 9.62 26.27
C ASP A 262 -15.03 9.67 26.14
N TYR A 263 -15.54 10.49 25.23
CA TYR A 263 -16.90 10.36 24.71
C TYR A 263 -16.77 9.69 23.36
N GLY A 264 -16.58 8.37 23.37
CA GLY A 264 -16.52 7.57 22.16
C GLY A 264 -17.67 7.92 21.22
N ASP A 265 -17.48 7.64 19.94
CA ASP A 265 -18.39 7.80 18.79
C ASP A 265 -19.78 7.11 18.96
N ARG A 266 -20.06 6.67 20.18
CA ARG A 266 -21.26 6.00 20.68
C ARG A 266 -22.09 6.87 21.60
N SER A 267 -21.90 8.19 21.65
CA SER A 267 -22.71 9.09 22.48
C SER A 267 -24.23 8.96 22.26
N HIS A 268 -24.66 8.28 21.18
CA HIS A 268 -26.05 7.95 20.85
C HIS A 268 -26.51 6.54 21.29
N TYR A 269 -25.63 5.66 21.78
CA TYR A 269 -25.99 4.32 22.26
C TYR A 269 -26.01 4.24 23.79
N THR A 270 -26.99 3.53 24.33
CA THR A 270 -26.97 3.11 25.73
C THR A 270 -26.12 1.82 25.88
N ASP A 271 -25.61 1.54 27.08
CA ASP A 271 -24.89 0.28 27.36
C ASP A 271 -25.73 -0.94 26.97
N ARG A 272 -27.05 -0.87 27.21
CA ARG A 272 -27.99 -1.92 26.84
C ARG A 272 -28.08 -2.15 25.32
N ASP A 273 -28.00 -1.09 24.52
CA ASP A 273 -28.02 -1.21 23.05
C ASP A 273 -26.74 -1.87 22.54
N LEU A 274 -25.59 -1.54 23.15
CA LEU A 274 -24.31 -2.13 22.81
C LEU A 274 -24.27 -3.61 23.15
N ASP A 275 -24.76 -3.99 24.35
CA ASP A 275 -24.83 -5.39 24.76
C ASP A 275 -25.78 -6.21 23.88
N ALA A 276 -26.93 -5.64 23.51
CA ALA A 276 -27.86 -6.27 22.58
C ALA A 276 -27.23 -6.48 21.18
N LYS A 277 -26.45 -5.52 20.69
CA LYS A 277 -25.73 -5.65 19.41
C LYS A 277 -24.61 -6.67 19.48
N ASP A 278 -23.84 -6.70 20.56
CA ASP A 278 -22.81 -7.74 20.76
C ASP A 278 -23.43 -9.14 20.74
N GLU A 279 -24.53 -9.32 21.48
CA GLU A 279 -25.23 -10.60 21.51
C GLU A 279 -25.77 -10.99 20.14
N PHE A 280 -26.33 -10.02 19.39
CA PHE A 280 -26.77 -10.25 18.01
C PHE A 280 -25.60 -10.73 17.14
N VAL A 281 -24.48 -10.01 17.10
CA VAL A 281 -23.30 -10.39 16.30
C VAL A 281 -22.81 -11.77 16.72
N ARG A 282 -22.69 -12.03 18.03
CA ARG A 282 -22.23 -13.32 18.56
C ARG A 282 -23.12 -14.47 18.10
N VAL A 283 -24.43 -14.33 18.22
CA VAL A 283 -25.41 -15.37 17.84
C VAL A 283 -25.43 -15.55 16.32
N THR A 284 -25.37 -14.48 15.54
CA THR A 284 -25.36 -14.57 14.07
C THR A 284 -24.13 -15.32 13.56
N ILE A 285 -22.94 -15.02 14.07
CA ILE A 285 -21.70 -15.68 13.63
C ILE A 285 -21.66 -17.13 14.11
N SER A 286 -21.92 -17.38 15.40
CA SER A 286 -21.86 -18.74 15.96
C SER A 286 -22.99 -19.67 15.50
N GLY A 287 -24.12 -19.09 15.06
CA GLY A 287 -25.26 -19.82 14.50
C GLY A 287 -25.18 -20.08 13.00
N ALA A 288 -24.14 -19.58 12.31
CA ALA A 288 -23.97 -19.78 10.87
C ALA A 288 -23.72 -21.27 10.55
N ALA A 289 -24.31 -21.75 9.45
CA ALA A 289 -24.16 -23.15 9.01
C ALA A 289 -22.70 -23.52 8.69
N GLN A 290 -21.90 -22.53 8.30
CA GLN A 290 -20.45 -22.63 8.12
C GLN A 290 -19.82 -21.39 8.75
N MET A 291 -18.66 -21.57 9.38
CA MET A 291 -17.93 -20.46 9.99
C MET A 291 -17.50 -19.46 8.91
N PRO A 292 -17.84 -18.17 9.05
CA PRO A 292 -17.48 -17.17 8.05
C PRO A 292 -15.96 -16.99 8.04
N ARG A 293 -15.39 -17.06 6.84
CA ARG A 293 -13.97 -16.79 6.60
C ARG A 293 -13.71 -15.28 6.63
N LEU A 294 -14.62 -14.51 6.04
CA LEU A 294 -14.56 -13.05 6.00
C LEU A 294 -15.88 -12.43 6.42
N VAL A 295 -15.85 -11.54 7.41
CA VAL A 295 -17.00 -10.72 7.83
C VAL A 295 -16.73 -9.27 7.45
N LEU A 296 -17.75 -8.54 7.00
CA LEU A 296 -17.67 -7.11 6.75
C LEU A 296 -18.40 -6.33 7.85
N ASP A 297 -17.64 -5.60 8.66
CA ASP A 297 -18.16 -4.71 9.70
C ASP A 297 -18.32 -3.28 9.14
N LEU A 298 -19.57 -2.86 8.97
CA LEU A 298 -19.96 -1.59 8.32
C LEU A 298 -20.24 -0.52 9.38
N GLY A 299 -19.46 0.57 9.37
CA GLY A 299 -19.51 1.56 10.45
C GLY A 299 -18.85 0.99 11.71
N ALA A 300 -17.64 0.46 11.54
CA ALA A 300 -16.96 -0.33 12.57
C ALA A 300 -16.57 0.47 13.81
N ASN A 301 -16.51 1.81 13.73
CA ASN A 301 -16.07 2.68 14.81
C ASN A 301 -14.71 2.22 15.39
N ASP A 302 -14.68 1.92 16.70
CA ASP A 302 -13.53 1.38 17.45
C ASP A 302 -13.33 -0.15 17.28
N GLY A 303 -14.08 -0.80 16.39
CA GLY A 303 -13.95 -2.21 16.06
C GLY A 303 -14.50 -3.18 17.13
N ARG A 304 -15.34 -2.74 18.08
CA ARG A 304 -15.94 -3.66 19.08
C ARG A 304 -16.66 -4.84 18.43
N PHE A 305 -17.50 -4.58 17.43
CA PHE A 305 -18.26 -5.66 16.77
C PHE A 305 -17.37 -6.52 15.88
N SER A 306 -16.33 -5.94 15.24
CA SER A 306 -15.27 -6.71 14.59
C SER A 306 -14.60 -7.70 15.55
N ARG A 307 -14.29 -7.28 16.79
CA ARG A 307 -13.70 -8.15 17.81
C ARG A 307 -14.70 -9.21 18.29
N THR A 308 -15.96 -8.83 18.48
CA THR A 308 -17.03 -9.78 18.82
C THR A 308 -17.19 -10.84 17.72
N ALA A 309 -17.12 -10.46 16.44
CA ALA A 309 -17.19 -11.40 15.32
C ALA A 309 -16.02 -12.40 15.32
N LEU A 310 -14.79 -11.95 15.57
CA LEU A 310 -13.64 -12.85 15.72
C LEU A 310 -13.78 -13.77 16.93
N ALA A 311 -14.25 -13.26 18.07
CA ALA A 311 -14.47 -14.05 19.28
C ALA A 311 -15.57 -15.10 19.09
N ALA A 312 -16.58 -14.80 18.26
CA ALA A 312 -17.63 -15.73 17.88
C ALA A 312 -17.18 -16.75 16.80
N GLY A 313 -15.96 -16.59 16.26
CA GLY A 313 -15.26 -17.59 15.45
C GLY A 313 -15.08 -17.23 13.97
N ALA A 314 -15.38 -15.99 13.55
CA ALA A 314 -14.99 -15.52 12.22
C ALA A 314 -13.46 -15.61 12.04
N SER A 315 -13.00 -15.97 10.83
CA SER A 315 -11.55 -16.09 10.58
C SER A 315 -10.89 -14.73 10.43
N SER A 316 -11.56 -13.77 9.79
CA SER A 316 -11.10 -12.40 9.58
C SER A 316 -12.26 -11.42 9.41
N VAL A 317 -11.97 -10.13 9.58
CA VAL A 317 -12.94 -9.03 9.44
C VAL A 317 -12.34 -7.92 8.59
N VAL A 318 -13.10 -7.39 7.64
CA VAL A 318 -12.85 -6.04 7.09
C VAL A 318 -13.71 -5.07 7.87
N ALA A 319 -13.07 -4.14 8.58
CA ALA A 319 -13.73 -3.12 9.37
C ALA A 319 -13.70 -1.81 8.58
N VAL A 320 -14.85 -1.27 8.23
CA VAL A 320 -14.91 -0.02 7.45
C VAL A 320 -15.63 1.08 8.19
N ASP A 321 -15.09 2.29 8.12
CA ASP A 321 -15.74 3.50 8.62
C ASP A 321 -15.42 4.70 7.72
N SER A 322 -16.28 5.70 7.72
CA SER A 322 -16.11 6.92 6.94
C SER A 322 -15.18 7.94 7.61
N ASP A 323 -15.03 7.87 8.94
CA ASP A 323 -14.16 8.77 9.69
C ASP A 323 -12.70 8.24 9.69
N ASP A 324 -11.83 8.94 8.96
CA ASP A 324 -10.39 8.64 8.85
C ASP A 324 -9.69 8.56 10.22
N LEU A 325 -10.05 9.43 11.17
CA LEU A 325 -9.42 9.43 12.50
C LEU A 325 -9.81 8.20 13.32
N VAL A 326 -11.05 7.75 13.19
CA VAL A 326 -11.55 6.55 13.86
C VAL A 326 -10.86 5.30 13.32
N VAL A 327 -10.76 5.18 11.99
CA VAL A 327 -10.05 4.06 11.35
C VAL A 327 -8.55 4.09 11.66
N ASP A 328 -7.91 5.27 11.68
CA ASP A 328 -6.49 5.41 12.04
C ASP A 328 -6.22 4.95 13.48
N ARG A 329 -7.09 5.31 14.43
CA ARG A 329 -7.00 4.84 15.82
C ARG A 329 -7.18 3.32 15.90
N LEU A 330 -8.21 2.78 15.26
CA LEU A 330 -8.45 1.35 15.22
C LEU A 330 -7.23 0.60 14.66
N TYR A 331 -6.65 1.07 13.55
CA TYR A 331 -5.44 0.48 12.98
C TYR A 331 -4.28 0.44 13.98
N ARG A 332 -4.06 1.53 14.71
CA ARG A 332 -2.98 1.63 15.70
C ARG A 332 -3.21 0.70 16.88
N ASP A 333 -4.42 0.67 17.43
CA ASP A 333 -4.77 -0.20 18.56
C ASP A 333 -4.58 -1.67 18.18
N LEU A 334 -5.10 -2.08 17.01
CA LEU A 334 -4.91 -3.44 16.49
C LEU A 334 -3.43 -3.77 16.28
N ARG A 335 -2.64 -2.83 15.77
CA ARG A 335 -1.21 -3.02 15.54
C ARG A 335 -0.42 -3.14 16.86
N GLU A 336 -0.74 -2.33 17.87
CA GLU A 336 -0.12 -2.36 19.20
C GLU A 336 -0.46 -3.67 19.93
N GLU A 337 -1.70 -4.16 19.79
CA GLU A 337 -2.15 -5.45 20.32
C GLU A 337 -1.56 -6.66 19.56
N GLY A 338 -1.09 -6.45 18.33
CA GLY A 338 -0.65 -7.52 17.45
C GLY A 338 -1.80 -8.30 16.80
N GLU A 339 -3.03 -7.77 16.81
CA GLU A 339 -4.17 -8.34 16.10
C GLU A 339 -4.03 -8.11 14.59
N ARG A 340 -4.13 -9.20 13.82
CA ARG A 340 -3.88 -9.23 12.37
C ARG A 340 -5.06 -9.79 11.58
N ARG A 341 -6.16 -10.13 12.24
CA ARG A 341 -7.37 -10.67 11.61
C ARG A 341 -8.38 -9.59 11.28
N ILE A 342 -8.21 -8.36 11.78
CA ILE A 342 -9.04 -7.20 11.44
C ILE A 342 -8.26 -6.30 10.48
N LEU A 343 -8.87 -5.99 9.32
CA LEU A 343 -8.38 -5.07 8.32
C LEU A 343 -9.22 -3.78 8.35
N PRO A 344 -8.73 -2.70 9.00
CA PRO A 344 -9.44 -1.43 9.05
C PRO A 344 -9.24 -0.64 7.75
N LEU A 345 -10.32 -0.08 7.18
CA LEU A 345 -10.28 0.74 5.97
C LEU A 345 -11.19 1.96 6.09
N VAL A 346 -10.75 3.07 5.49
CA VAL A 346 -11.55 4.28 5.31
C VAL A 346 -12.45 4.08 4.10
N LEU A 347 -13.76 4.10 4.32
CA LEU A 347 -14.77 3.95 3.27
C LEU A 347 -16.07 4.66 3.67
N ASP A 348 -16.53 5.57 2.83
CA ASP A 348 -17.90 6.06 2.88
C ASP A 348 -18.83 5.07 2.15
N LEU A 349 -19.83 4.54 2.85
CA LEU A 349 -20.80 3.60 2.29
C LEU A 349 -21.73 4.24 1.25
N SER A 350 -21.90 5.56 1.30
CA SER A 350 -22.65 6.33 0.31
C SER A 350 -21.81 6.71 -0.92
N ASP A 351 -20.47 6.61 -0.82
CA ASP A 351 -19.52 6.88 -1.89
C ASP A 351 -18.38 5.84 -1.92
N PRO A 352 -18.68 4.54 -2.08
CA PRO A 352 -17.68 3.49 -1.98
C PRO A 352 -16.62 3.60 -3.08
N SER A 353 -15.42 3.05 -2.83
CA SER A 353 -14.34 3.02 -3.82
C SER A 353 -14.83 2.45 -5.16
N PRO A 354 -14.78 3.24 -6.25
CA PRO A 354 -15.31 2.84 -7.54
C PRO A 354 -14.25 2.06 -8.33
N GLY A 355 -14.66 1.51 -9.47
CA GLY A 355 -13.68 1.04 -10.47
C GLY A 355 -12.90 2.23 -11.05
N LEU A 356 -11.56 2.16 -11.02
CA LEU A 356 -10.67 3.26 -11.45
C LEU A 356 -9.63 2.84 -12.49
N GLY A 357 -8.94 3.84 -13.04
CA GLY A 357 -7.87 3.71 -14.02
C GLY A 357 -8.37 3.37 -15.42
N TRP A 358 -7.54 2.71 -16.23
CA TRP A 358 -7.86 2.47 -17.64
C TRP A 358 -9.19 1.70 -17.79
N ARG A 359 -10.11 2.26 -18.58
CA ARG A 359 -11.48 1.75 -18.80
C ARG A 359 -12.28 1.51 -17.51
N SER A 360 -11.92 2.17 -16.40
CA SER A 360 -12.51 1.96 -15.07
C SER A 360 -12.43 0.50 -14.60
N ARG A 361 -11.39 -0.22 -15.03
CA ARG A 361 -11.20 -1.65 -14.77
C ARG A 361 -9.80 -1.99 -14.26
N GLU A 362 -8.89 -1.02 -14.22
CA GLU A 362 -7.54 -1.24 -13.72
C GLU A 362 -7.51 -1.45 -12.20
N ARG A 363 -8.45 -0.83 -11.48
CA ARG A 363 -8.72 -1.08 -10.06
C ARG A 363 -10.19 -1.45 -9.94
N LEU A 364 -10.48 -2.54 -9.24
CA LEU A 364 -11.84 -3.04 -9.04
C LEU A 364 -12.58 -2.16 -8.03
N SER A 365 -13.91 -2.12 -8.09
CA SER A 365 -14.68 -1.44 -7.05
C SER A 365 -14.57 -2.17 -5.71
N PHE A 366 -14.88 -1.49 -4.60
CA PHE A 366 -14.96 -2.09 -3.26
C PHE A 366 -15.85 -3.34 -3.27
N VAL A 367 -17.04 -3.21 -3.89
CA VAL A 367 -18.07 -4.25 -3.92
C VAL A 367 -17.66 -5.46 -4.76
N ASP A 368 -16.84 -5.26 -5.79
CA ASP A 368 -16.34 -6.36 -6.62
C ASP A 368 -15.23 -7.16 -5.92
N ARG A 369 -14.41 -6.46 -5.10
CA ARG A 369 -13.19 -7.00 -4.49
C ARG A 369 -13.40 -7.53 -3.06
N VAL A 370 -14.31 -6.95 -2.28
CA VAL A 370 -14.63 -7.38 -0.90
C VAL A 370 -15.88 -8.25 -0.93
N ARG A 371 -15.67 -9.56 -1.05
CA ARG A 371 -16.75 -10.56 -1.06
C ARG A 371 -16.78 -11.26 0.29
N ALA A 372 -17.36 -10.58 1.27
CA ALA A 372 -17.56 -11.14 2.60
C ALA A 372 -18.61 -12.25 2.57
N ASP A 373 -18.46 -13.23 3.47
CA ASP A 373 -19.44 -14.29 3.66
C ASP A 373 -20.65 -13.79 4.46
N LEU A 374 -20.42 -12.78 5.32
CA LEU A 374 -21.42 -12.11 6.16
C LEU A 374 -21.19 -10.60 6.24
#